data_AF-A0A7Y5LUV1-F1
#
_entry.id   AF-A0A7Y5LUV1-F1
#
_cell.length_a   1.000
_cell.length_b   1.000
_cell.length_c   1.000
_cell.angle_alpha   90.00
_cell.angle_beta   90.00
_cell.angle_gamma   90.00
#
_symmetry.space_group_name_H-M   'P 1'
#
loop_
_entity.id
_entity.type
_entity.pdbx_description
1 polymer ?
#
loop_
_entity_poly.entity_id
_entity_poly.type
_entity_poly.pdbx_seq_one_letter_code
_entity_poly.pdbx_strand_id
1 'polypeptide(L)'
;MAVAAQGFHQTHCFTGSWDVHSGMKTTKLSGPVIADNYDQGIRLAMRLIEARENLADGSGMDITDWAQSVFGTEHLVRLIETEPFSEKIYGPVIREEIERLAKTWYPDVGKRHIVSINKLEDEFDVHVADDEAPASALATVSADQVLDFLSSRLTPAQLEYLRRILKNSFGEDRDFSWNERIFRLLAESESYLQSNIDRMMAMYPDGPPLQEHLHAGQTFSDEQIITCYKNVFLGINARFPIHFLATDGNRRAAILTQFAVEHILKTRPLDALQEYTARDFSAIGLRNVARFFNYSLNRIIRNAYPDLVMPWEMAHVEDGFWTEEKNRTMAIRWLIEEKLGIAKTDIPKALRDDRVTKSSFTQNGLSYMFVQYYKSVSRCIGAAYPEFMPWELGSVPNAFWQGEEGRQNVVKAIHWLMRRMQIIPAEIPERIKDKTINRELFSRFGLATVFERIFKKNMFQVFETAYPGRFEIWEIGKVATDYWEDLLHAYRASLWIAKKEGIPENGIHAALRSGMLSRESFAKYGLGSMLKRTFDNNLRKAYLPYILPDADTREQLMKDITLLQLIKRQLRLFDEQPVLIRIVRYMFYRFAQNSVERTYRRIYERLRKRTQRRLDEILAMMG
;
A
#
# COMPACT_ATOMS: atom_id res chain seq x y z
N MET A 1 4.89 -39.13 24.15
CA MET A 1 6.37 -39.11 24.13
C MET A 1 6.83 -38.92 22.69
N ALA A 2 7.76 -38.00 22.51
CA ALA A 2 8.46 -37.58 21.28
C ALA A 2 7.76 -36.55 20.35
N VAL A 3 8.52 -35.47 20.11
CA VAL A 3 8.40 -34.41 19.07
C VAL A 3 7.27 -33.39 19.36
N ALA A 4 7.47 -32.09 19.55
CA ALA A 4 8.49 -31.16 19.06
C ALA A 4 8.75 -30.03 20.09
N ALA A 5 10.02 -29.87 20.47
CA ALA A 5 10.53 -28.66 21.06
C ALA A 5 11.48 -28.05 20.03
N GLN A 6 11.08 -26.92 19.43
CA GLN A 6 11.92 -25.85 18.85
C GLN A 6 11.06 -25.00 17.90
N GLY A 7 10.79 -23.75 18.30
CA GLY A 7 10.09 -22.82 17.42
C GLY A 7 9.56 -21.54 18.07
N PHE A 8 10.13 -21.04 19.16
CA PHE A 8 9.84 -19.70 19.68
C PHE A 8 11.13 -18.94 19.93
N HIS A 9 11.67 -18.33 18.87
CA HIS A 9 12.51 -17.16 18.99
C HIS A 9 12.33 -16.29 17.75
N GLN A 10 12.16 -14.99 18.02
CA GLN A 10 12.15 -13.84 17.09
C GLN A 10 10.81 -13.44 16.47
N THR A 11 10.01 -12.73 17.25
CA THR A 11 9.35 -11.50 16.75
C THR A 11 9.91 -10.31 17.51
N HIS A 12 10.57 -9.42 16.77
CA HIS A 12 11.17 -8.19 17.25
C HIS A 12 10.09 -7.24 17.79
N CYS A 13 10.06 -7.04 19.11
CA CYS A 13 9.38 -5.91 19.72
C CYS A 13 10.20 -4.63 19.53
N PHE A 14 9.50 -3.54 19.22
CA PHE A 14 9.99 -2.19 19.08
C PHE A 14 10.92 -1.76 20.23
N THR A 15 12.17 -1.42 19.92
CA THR A 15 13.03 -0.66 20.82
C THR A 15 12.80 0.83 20.58
N GLY A 16 11.91 1.43 21.38
CA GLY A 16 11.78 2.88 21.53
C GLY A 16 12.19 3.27 22.94
N SER A 17 13.37 3.88 23.08
CA SER A 17 13.85 4.49 24.32
C SER A 17 12.98 5.70 24.67
N TRP A 18 12.37 5.66 25.86
CA TRP A 18 11.82 6.83 26.53
C TRP A 18 12.23 6.79 28.00
N ASP A 19 13.23 7.60 28.34
CA ASP A 19 13.57 7.92 29.72
C ASP A 19 12.52 8.89 30.27
N VAL A 20 11.75 8.46 31.26
CA VAL A 20 11.04 9.37 32.18
C VAL A 20 11.13 8.81 33.60
N HIS A 21 11.81 9.55 34.47
CA HIS A 21 11.80 9.36 35.91
C HIS A 21 10.40 9.55 36.50
N SER A 22 9.88 8.53 37.19
CA SER A 22 9.01 8.72 38.36
C SER A 22 8.91 7.43 39.16
N GLY A 23 9.35 7.47 40.42
CA GLY A 23 9.29 6.34 41.34
C GLY A 23 7.84 5.98 41.72
N MET A 24 7.44 4.76 41.38
CA MET A 24 6.41 4.01 42.09
C MET A 24 6.95 2.59 42.29
N LYS A 25 7.03 2.14 43.54
CA LYS A 25 7.41 0.77 43.88
C LYS A 25 6.29 -0.16 43.41
N THR A 26 6.40 -0.67 42.19
CA THR A 26 5.53 -1.75 41.70
C THR A 26 6.03 -3.08 42.27
N THR A 27 5.26 -3.71 43.13
CA THR A 27 5.41 -5.11 43.52
C THR A 27 5.32 -5.97 42.27
N LYS A 28 6.47 -6.31 41.67
CA LYS A 28 6.53 -7.16 40.48
C LYS A 28 6.18 -8.60 40.86
N LEU A 29 5.14 -9.14 40.23
CA LEU A 29 4.79 -10.55 40.33
C LEU A 29 5.91 -11.44 39.78
N SER A 30 6.00 -12.69 40.24
CA SER A 30 7.00 -13.63 39.76
C SER A 30 6.65 -14.10 38.34
N GLY A 31 7.67 -14.42 37.53
CA GLY A 31 7.49 -14.89 36.14
C GLY A 31 6.45 -16.02 35.97
N PRO A 32 6.39 -17.04 36.85
CA PRO A 32 5.36 -18.07 36.78
C PRO A 32 3.94 -17.55 37.02
N VAL A 33 3.76 -16.58 37.91
CA VAL A 33 2.45 -15.96 38.19
C VAL A 33 2.01 -15.07 37.03
N ILE A 34 2.94 -14.36 36.39
CA ILE A 34 2.69 -13.56 35.19
C ILE A 34 2.24 -14.47 34.02
N ALA A 35 2.89 -15.61 33.83
CA ALA A 35 2.52 -16.58 32.80
C ALA A 35 1.14 -17.20 33.06
N ASP A 36 0.85 -17.58 34.31
CA ASP A 36 -0.45 -18.10 34.73
C ASP A 36 -1.57 -17.04 34.58
N ASN A 37 -1.27 -15.78 34.92
CA ASN A 37 -2.18 -14.65 34.70
C ASN A 37 -2.52 -14.46 33.21
N TYR A 38 -1.52 -14.55 32.34
CA TYR A 38 -1.70 -14.46 30.89
C TYR A 38 -2.58 -15.61 30.38
N ASP A 39 -2.30 -16.86 30.77
CA ASP A 39 -3.05 -18.03 30.29
C ASP A 39 -4.51 -18.04 30.79
N GLN A 40 -4.76 -17.63 32.04
CA GLN A 40 -6.12 -17.49 32.57
C GLN A 40 -6.84 -16.30 31.94
N GLY A 41 -6.13 -15.20 31.71
CA GLY A 41 -6.61 -14.00 31.04
C GLY A 41 -7.05 -14.23 29.60
N ILE A 42 -6.23 -14.92 28.81
CA ILE A 42 -6.55 -15.30 27.43
C ILE A 42 -7.82 -16.16 27.39
N ARG A 43 -7.93 -17.16 28.28
CA ARG A 43 -9.14 -18.01 28.36
C ARG A 43 -10.40 -17.21 28.70
N LEU A 44 -10.29 -16.24 29.60
CA LEU A 44 -11.40 -15.34 29.91
C LEU A 44 -11.76 -14.44 28.72
N ALA A 45 -10.76 -13.87 28.04
CA ALA A 45 -10.99 -13.07 26.83
C ALA A 45 -11.64 -13.86 25.71
N MET A 46 -11.18 -15.09 25.43
CA MET A 46 -11.80 -15.97 24.44
C MET A 46 -13.27 -16.24 24.78
N ARG A 47 -13.59 -16.55 26.05
CA ARG A 47 -14.98 -16.75 26.48
C ARG A 47 -15.84 -15.49 26.33
N LEU A 48 -15.30 -14.31 26.67
CA LEU A 48 -16.00 -13.04 26.53
C LEU A 48 -16.21 -12.63 25.06
N ILE A 49 -15.24 -12.95 24.21
CA ILE A 49 -15.31 -12.79 22.75
C ILE A 49 -16.35 -13.76 22.17
N GLU A 50 -16.32 -15.04 22.52
CA GLU A 50 -17.33 -16.03 22.09
C GLU A 50 -18.74 -15.63 22.53
N ALA A 51 -18.90 -15.16 23.77
CA ALA A 51 -20.18 -14.67 24.27
C ALA A 51 -20.67 -13.41 23.52
N ARG A 52 -19.75 -12.60 22.98
CA ARG A 52 -20.05 -11.44 22.14
C ARG A 52 -20.42 -11.86 20.71
N GLU A 53 -19.68 -12.80 20.11
CA GLU A 53 -19.84 -13.25 18.72
C GLU A 53 -20.97 -14.27 18.52
N ASN A 54 -21.49 -14.91 19.59
CA ASN A 54 -22.71 -15.75 19.53
C ASN A 54 -24.00 -15.01 19.12
N LEU A 55 -23.90 -13.75 18.67
CA LEU A 55 -24.97 -12.93 18.08
C LEU A 55 -24.71 -12.52 16.61
N ALA A 56 -23.61 -12.92 15.99
CA ALA A 56 -23.37 -12.74 14.55
C ALA A 56 -22.26 -13.67 14.04
N ASP A 57 -22.59 -14.57 13.11
CA ASP A 57 -21.56 -15.27 12.34
C ASP A 57 -20.81 -14.30 11.42
N GLY A 58 -19.52 -14.56 11.16
CA GLY A 58 -18.84 -14.03 9.97
C GLY A 58 -17.53 -13.27 10.16
N SER A 59 -16.99 -13.09 11.37
CA SER A 59 -15.67 -12.47 11.56
C SER A 59 -14.56 -13.54 11.37
N GLY A 60 -14.04 -13.70 10.15
CA GLY A 60 -13.02 -14.72 9.81
C GLY A 60 -11.63 -14.56 10.48
N MET A 61 -11.55 -14.02 11.70
CA MET A 61 -10.35 -13.95 12.54
C MET A 61 -10.44 -15.02 13.63
N ASP A 62 -9.37 -15.78 13.85
CA ASP A 62 -9.31 -16.76 14.94
C ASP A 62 -9.50 -16.05 16.29
N ILE A 63 -10.43 -16.54 17.10
CA ILE A 63 -10.77 -16.03 18.44
C ILE A 63 -9.51 -15.96 19.32
N THR A 64 -8.57 -16.88 19.09
CA THR A 64 -7.28 -16.94 19.78
C THR A 64 -6.41 -15.73 19.44
N ASP A 65 -6.31 -15.35 18.16
CA ASP A 65 -5.52 -14.21 17.70
C ASP A 65 -6.10 -12.89 18.22
N TRP A 66 -7.43 -12.81 18.31
CA TRP A 66 -8.10 -11.65 18.87
C TRP A 66 -7.86 -11.54 20.38
N ALA A 67 -8.00 -12.64 21.13
CA ALA A 67 -7.70 -12.67 22.57
C ALA A 67 -6.24 -12.29 22.86
N GLN A 68 -5.28 -12.78 22.06
CA GLN A 68 -3.87 -12.40 22.18
C GLN A 68 -3.63 -10.92 21.93
N SER A 69 -4.35 -10.33 20.97
CA SER A 69 -4.23 -8.91 20.65
C SER A 69 -4.84 -8.01 21.72
N VAL A 70 -5.91 -8.45 22.39
CA VAL A 70 -6.44 -7.80 23.60
C VAL A 70 -5.38 -7.79 24.70
N PHE A 71 -4.68 -8.90 24.91
CA PHE A 71 -3.63 -9.01 25.93
C PHE A 71 -2.31 -8.34 25.55
N GLY A 72 -2.14 -7.94 24.28
CA GLY A 72 -1.01 -7.15 23.81
C GLY A 72 -1.12 -5.65 24.08
N THR A 73 -2.23 -5.18 24.68
CA THR A 73 -2.42 -3.75 24.96
C THR A 73 -1.67 -3.33 26.22
N GLU A 74 -1.17 -2.09 26.22
CA GLU A 74 -0.35 -1.56 27.31
C GLU A 74 -1.05 -1.65 28.68
N HIS A 75 -2.36 -1.47 28.70
CA HIS A 75 -3.17 -1.53 29.92
C HIS A 75 -3.19 -2.95 30.52
N LEU A 76 -3.42 -3.98 29.70
CA LEU A 76 -3.45 -5.37 30.17
C LEU A 76 -2.06 -5.90 30.45
N VAL A 77 -1.04 -5.53 29.67
CA VAL A 77 0.36 -5.90 29.96
C VAL A 77 0.79 -5.39 31.34
N ARG A 78 0.45 -4.14 31.68
CA ARG A 78 0.71 -3.60 33.03
C ARG A 78 -0.06 -4.37 34.10
N LEU A 79 -1.33 -4.68 33.85
CA LEU A 79 -2.19 -5.39 34.82
C LEU A 79 -1.65 -6.80 35.13
N ILE A 80 -1.16 -7.52 34.12
CA ILE A 80 -0.57 -8.87 34.26
C ILE A 80 0.68 -8.85 35.13
N GLU A 81 1.48 -7.77 35.06
CA GLU A 81 2.72 -7.62 35.81
C GLU A 81 2.50 -7.18 37.27
N THR A 82 1.35 -6.56 37.59
CA THR A 82 1.09 -5.94 38.89
C THR A 82 0.07 -6.67 39.76
N GLU A 83 -0.95 -7.30 39.17
CA GLU A 83 -2.09 -7.87 39.91
C GLU A 83 -2.31 -9.37 39.60
N PRO A 84 -2.50 -10.25 40.60
CA PRO A 84 -2.86 -11.65 40.37
C PRO A 84 -4.19 -11.77 39.62
N PHE A 85 -4.33 -12.82 38.81
CA PHE A 85 -5.54 -13.01 38.02
C PHE A 85 -6.78 -13.14 38.90
N SER A 86 -7.78 -12.32 38.58
CA SER A 86 -9.10 -12.35 39.18
C SER A 86 -10.12 -11.89 38.14
N GLU A 87 -11.13 -12.70 37.87
CA GLU A 87 -12.17 -12.38 36.89
C GLU A 87 -12.91 -11.07 37.23
N LYS A 88 -13.00 -10.71 38.52
CA LYS A 88 -13.59 -9.41 38.95
C LYS A 88 -12.73 -8.20 38.58
N ILE A 89 -11.41 -8.36 38.54
CA ILE A 89 -10.45 -7.28 38.25
C ILE A 89 -10.20 -7.21 36.74
N TYR A 90 -9.93 -8.35 36.11
CA TYR A 90 -9.58 -8.45 34.70
C TYR A 90 -10.82 -8.33 33.79
N GLY A 91 -11.98 -8.82 34.22
CA GLY A 91 -13.18 -8.89 33.40
C GLY A 91 -13.67 -7.54 32.84
N PRO A 92 -13.76 -6.46 33.64
CA PRO A 92 -14.13 -5.14 33.14
C PRO A 92 -13.13 -4.58 32.13
N VAL A 93 -11.83 -4.69 32.44
CA VAL A 93 -10.74 -4.18 31.58
C VAL A 93 -10.69 -4.94 30.26
N ILE A 94 -10.78 -6.27 30.29
CA ILE A 94 -10.82 -7.10 29.08
C ILE A 94 -12.02 -6.71 28.20
N ARG A 95 -13.20 -6.46 28.78
CA ARG A 95 -14.39 -6.04 28.02
C ARG A 95 -14.19 -4.70 27.33
N GLU A 96 -13.65 -3.72 28.04
CA GLU A 96 -13.35 -2.40 27.48
C GLU A 96 -12.33 -2.50 26.33
N GLU A 97 -11.27 -3.28 26.51
CA GLU A 97 -10.22 -3.48 25.51
C GLU A 97 -10.74 -4.26 24.29
N ILE A 98 -11.62 -5.25 24.48
CA ILE A 98 -12.36 -5.93 23.40
C ILE A 98 -13.21 -4.92 22.63
N GLU A 99 -13.98 -4.05 23.29
CA GLU A 99 -14.79 -3.04 22.62
C GLU A 99 -13.94 -2.00 21.88
N ARG A 100 -12.83 -1.57 22.46
CA ARG A 100 -11.91 -0.61 21.83
C ARG A 100 -11.25 -1.22 20.59
N LEU A 101 -10.75 -2.44 20.68
CA LEU A 101 -10.18 -3.15 19.54
C LEU A 101 -11.24 -3.48 18.50
N ALA A 102 -12.45 -3.85 18.90
CA ALA A 102 -13.56 -4.04 17.96
C ALA A 102 -13.87 -2.74 17.18
N LYS A 103 -13.92 -1.57 17.84
CA LYS A 103 -14.08 -0.28 17.15
C LYS A 103 -12.90 0.08 16.24
N THR A 104 -11.70 -0.38 16.57
CA THR A 104 -10.47 -0.07 15.82
C THR A 104 -10.30 -0.96 14.59
N TRP A 105 -10.56 -2.26 14.75
CA TRP A 105 -10.45 -3.27 13.69
C TRP A 105 -11.70 -3.31 12.82
N TYR A 106 -12.85 -2.96 13.41
CA TYR A 106 -14.14 -2.90 12.76
C TYR A 106 -14.86 -1.58 13.15
N PRO A 107 -14.42 -0.41 12.65
CA PRO A 107 -15.13 0.86 12.85
C PRO A 107 -16.56 0.83 12.28
N ASP A 108 -16.87 -0.15 11.44
CA ASP A 108 -18.14 -0.40 10.77
C ASP A 108 -19.15 -1.27 11.56
N VAL A 109 -18.93 -1.63 12.84
CA VAL A 109 -19.84 -2.53 13.62
C VAL A 109 -21.26 -1.95 13.83
N GLY A 110 -21.53 -0.71 13.39
CA GLY A 110 -22.90 -0.20 13.18
C GLY A 110 -23.65 -0.83 12.01
N LYS A 111 -22.99 -1.60 11.13
CA LYS A 111 -23.61 -2.36 10.05
C LYS A 111 -23.94 -3.76 10.56
N ARG A 112 -25.10 -3.89 11.22
CA ARG A 112 -25.72 -5.19 11.49
C ARG A 112 -25.88 -5.93 10.15
N HIS A 113 -25.50 -7.21 10.14
CA HIS A 113 -25.83 -8.14 9.07
C HIS A 113 -27.31 -8.03 8.70
N ILE A 114 -27.56 -7.93 7.40
CA ILE A 114 -28.90 -8.04 6.83
C ILE A 114 -29.37 -9.47 7.06
N VAL A 115 -30.41 -9.62 7.87
CA VAL A 115 -31.18 -10.87 7.94
C VAL A 115 -31.79 -11.10 6.55
N SER A 116 -31.56 -12.27 5.98
CA SER A 116 -32.21 -12.72 4.75
C SER A 116 -33.73 -12.57 4.88
N ILE A 117 -34.37 -12.04 3.84
CA ILE A 117 -35.81 -11.72 3.77
C ILE A 117 -36.72 -12.92 4.09
N ASN A 118 -36.20 -14.15 4.06
CA ASN A 118 -36.93 -15.37 4.34
C ASN A 118 -37.17 -15.66 5.84
N LYS A 119 -36.92 -14.70 6.74
CA LYS A 119 -37.14 -14.85 8.19
C LYS A 119 -38.04 -13.77 8.83
N LEU A 120 -38.80 -13.01 8.04
CA LEU A 120 -39.69 -11.95 8.53
C LEU A 120 -41.16 -12.15 8.11
N GLU A 121 -41.62 -13.40 8.04
CA GLU A 121 -43.05 -13.68 7.82
C GLU A 121 -43.84 -14.00 9.09
N ASP A 122 -43.20 -14.15 10.26
CA ASP A 122 -43.90 -14.27 11.53
C ASP A 122 -43.33 -13.27 12.54
N GLU A 123 -44.21 -12.64 13.31
CA GLU A 123 -43.96 -11.60 14.34
C GLU A 123 -44.01 -10.15 13.88
N PHE A 124 -45.19 -9.68 13.48
CA PHE A 124 -45.71 -8.40 13.98
C PHE A 124 -47.22 -8.51 14.16
N ASP A 125 -47.62 -9.00 15.33
CA ASP A 125 -48.96 -8.76 15.85
C ASP A 125 -49.01 -7.29 16.31
N VAL A 126 -49.49 -6.42 15.43
CA VAL A 126 -49.78 -5.04 15.82
C VAL A 126 -51.11 -5.09 16.56
N HIS A 127 -51.03 -5.10 17.89
CA HIS A 127 -52.14 -4.65 18.71
C HIS A 127 -52.50 -3.22 18.28
N VAL A 128 -53.54 -3.10 17.46
CA VAL A 128 -54.35 -1.90 17.38
C VAL A 128 -55.04 -1.82 18.73
N ALA A 129 -54.49 -0.97 19.62
CA ALA A 129 -55.25 -0.50 20.75
C ALA A 129 -56.41 0.32 20.18
N ASP A 130 -57.58 -0.31 20.12
CA ASP A 130 -58.87 0.38 20.04
C ASP A 130 -59.05 1.18 21.35
N ASP A 131 -58.35 2.30 21.47
CA ASP A 131 -58.71 3.32 22.45
C ASP A 131 -59.80 4.20 21.80
N GLU A 132 -61.04 3.74 21.90
CA GLU A 132 -62.20 4.62 21.83
C GLU A 132 -62.11 5.65 22.98
N ALA A 133 -61.51 6.81 22.69
CA ALA A 133 -61.59 7.95 23.59
C ALA A 133 -63.03 8.50 23.59
N PRO A 134 -63.63 8.81 24.76
CA PRO A 134 -65.00 9.30 24.81
C PRO A 134 -65.08 10.69 24.19
N ALA A 135 -66.12 10.92 23.39
CA ALA A 135 -66.54 12.22 22.92
C ALA A 135 -66.96 13.10 24.12
N SER A 136 -65.98 13.69 24.82
CA SER A 136 -66.24 14.77 25.78
C SER A 136 -66.37 16.08 25.01
N ALA A 137 -67.34 16.90 25.42
CA ALA A 137 -67.62 18.21 24.84
C ALA A 137 -66.33 19.05 24.74
N LEU A 138 -65.82 19.19 23.53
CA LEU A 138 -64.62 19.97 23.21
C LEU A 138 -64.97 21.46 23.37
N ALA A 139 -64.34 22.13 24.33
CA ALA A 139 -64.43 23.58 24.41
C ALA A 139 -63.79 24.20 23.16
N THR A 140 -64.53 25.08 22.49
CA THR A 140 -64.09 25.81 21.29
C THR A 140 -63.34 27.08 21.68
N VAL A 141 -62.11 27.24 21.19
CA VAL A 141 -61.33 28.49 21.29
C VAL A 141 -61.85 29.47 20.23
N SER A 142 -62.06 30.75 20.57
CA SER A 142 -62.57 31.72 19.59
C SER A 142 -61.52 32.05 18.53
N ALA A 143 -61.97 32.41 17.31
CA ALA A 143 -61.08 32.81 16.22
C ALA A 143 -60.14 33.97 16.62
N ASP A 144 -60.63 34.91 17.43
CA ASP A 144 -59.86 36.06 17.92
C ASP A 144 -58.70 35.64 18.84
N GLN A 145 -58.91 34.65 19.72
CA GLN A 145 -57.85 34.13 20.60
C GLN A 145 -56.74 33.43 19.83
N VAL A 146 -57.09 32.73 18.75
CA VAL A 146 -56.12 32.10 17.85
C VAL A 146 -55.36 33.15 17.05
N LEU A 147 -56.05 34.20 16.58
CA LEU A 147 -55.43 35.31 15.84
C LEU A 147 -54.48 36.13 16.72
N ASP A 148 -54.83 36.42 17.98
CA ASP A 148 -53.94 37.10 18.93
C ASP A 148 -52.72 36.24 19.29
N PHE A 149 -52.92 34.93 19.46
CA PHE A 149 -51.83 33.99 19.69
C PHE A 149 -50.87 33.91 18.51
N LEU A 150 -51.36 33.82 17.28
CA LEU A 150 -50.51 33.81 16.08
C LEU A 150 -49.85 35.19 15.85
N SER A 151 -50.57 36.29 16.10
CA SER A 151 -50.06 37.66 15.90
C SER A 151 -48.95 38.05 16.87
N SER A 152 -48.95 37.48 18.08
CA SER A 152 -47.90 37.70 19.08
C SER A 152 -46.64 36.85 18.86
N ARG A 153 -46.71 35.81 18.02
CA ARG A 153 -45.66 34.80 17.87
C ARG A 153 -45.05 34.74 16.47
N LEU A 154 -45.74 35.24 15.44
CA LEU A 154 -45.29 35.18 14.05
C LEU A 154 -44.90 36.56 13.54
N THR A 155 -43.97 36.58 12.59
CA THR A 155 -43.62 37.83 11.88
C THR A 155 -44.80 38.28 10.99
N PRO A 156 -44.89 39.59 10.67
CA PRO A 156 -45.93 40.10 9.77
C PRO A 156 -45.97 39.38 8.41
N ALA A 157 -44.80 38.97 7.89
CA ALA A 157 -44.69 38.24 6.63
C ALA A 157 -45.26 36.80 6.73
N GLN A 158 -45.02 36.11 7.85
CA GLN A 158 -45.55 34.77 8.11
C GLN A 158 -47.08 34.79 8.30
N LEU A 159 -47.60 35.81 9.02
CA LEU A 159 -49.04 36.01 9.20
C LEU A 159 -49.75 36.29 7.88
N GLU A 160 -49.19 37.17 7.06
CA GLU A 160 -49.77 37.50 5.75
C GLU A 160 -49.76 36.29 4.82
N TYR A 161 -48.68 35.52 4.81
CA TYR A 161 -48.59 34.27 4.07
C TYR A 161 -49.67 33.26 4.51
N LEU A 162 -49.84 33.04 5.82
CA LEU A 162 -50.88 32.15 6.35
C LEU A 162 -52.30 32.64 6.02
N ARG A 163 -52.56 33.94 6.15
CA ARG A 163 -53.85 34.54 5.76
C ARG A 163 -54.16 34.30 4.29
N ARG A 164 -53.18 34.49 3.41
CA ARG A 164 -53.32 34.24 1.98
C ARG A 164 -53.65 32.77 1.67
N ILE A 165 -52.96 31.82 2.31
CA ILE A 165 -53.24 30.39 2.13
C ILE A 165 -54.65 30.02 2.61
N LEU A 166 -55.02 30.48 3.80
CA LEU A 166 -56.35 30.21 4.38
C LEU A 166 -57.45 30.79 3.49
N LYS A 167 -57.26 32.02 2.99
CA LYS A 167 -58.18 32.67 2.04
C LYS A 167 -58.34 31.87 0.74
N ASN A 168 -57.23 31.42 0.16
CA ASN A 168 -57.24 30.65 -1.09
C ASN A 168 -57.82 29.24 -0.93
N SER A 169 -57.66 28.62 0.25
CA SER A 169 -58.08 27.23 0.48
C SER A 169 -59.55 27.08 0.89
N PHE A 170 -60.14 28.08 1.55
CA PHE A 170 -61.45 27.93 2.23
C PHE A 170 -62.52 28.98 1.88
N GLY A 171 -62.21 30.05 1.12
CA GLY A 171 -63.17 31.11 0.77
C GLY A 171 -63.41 32.15 1.87
N GLU A 172 -64.11 33.26 1.57
CA GLU A 172 -64.18 34.46 2.45
C GLU A 172 -65.03 34.30 3.74
N ASP A 173 -65.92 33.31 3.84
CA ASP A 173 -66.98 33.30 4.87
C ASP A 173 -67.07 32.00 5.71
N ARG A 174 -65.98 31.55 6.35
CA ARG A 174 -66.08 30.49 7.38
C ARG A 174 -65.46 30.90 8.71
N ASP A 175 -66.29 30.83 9.74
CA ASP A 175 -65.90 30.97 11.14
C ASP A 175 -65.13 29.70 11.57
N PHE A 176 -63.85 29.85 11.91
CA PHE A 176 -62.95 28.73 12.20
C PHE A 176 -62.99 28.37 13.68
N SER A 177 -63.67 27.28 14.05
CA SER A 177 -63.55 26.70 15.39
C SER A 177 -62.32 25.79 15.46
N TRP A 178 -61.30 26.19 16.22
CA TRP A 178 -60.10 25.36 16.43
C TRP A 178 -60.26 24.48 17.68
N ASN A 179 -59.82 23.22 17.57
CA ASN A 179 -59.81 22.29 18.69
C ASN A 179 -58.76 22.75 19.73
N GLU A 180 -59.18 22.99 20.97
CA GLU A 180 -58.33 23.46 22.08
C GLU A 180 -57.10 22.56 22.33
N ARG A 181 -57.21 21.25 22.05
CA ARG A 181 -56.10 20.30 22.18
C ARG A 181 -55.01 20.52 21.12
N ILE A 182 -55.40 20.88 19.89
CA ILE A 182 -54.46 21.24 18.81
C ILE A 182 -53.79 22.59 19.13
N PHE A 183 -54.56 23.53 19.68
CA PHE A 183 -54.05 24.84 20.10
C PHE A 183 -52.99 24.74 21.21
N ARG A 184 -53.19 23.88 22.23
CA ARG A 184 -52.18 23.64 23.27
C ARG A 184 -50.89 23.01 22.71
N LEU A 185 -51.01 22.05 21.79
CA LEU A 185 -49.84 21.41 21.15
C LEU A 185 -49.02 22.40 20.29
N LEU A 186 -49.69 23.34 19.61
CA LEU A 186 -49.03 24.41 18.87
C LEU A 186 -48.36 25.43 19.80
N ALA A 187 -48.95 25.69 20.97
CA ALA A 187 -48.39 26.57 21.99
C ALA A 187 -47.14 26.02 22.69
N GLU A 188 -47.01 24.69 22.79
CA GLU A 188 -45.86 24.03 23.42
C GLU A 188 -44.60 23.97 22.52
N SER A 189 -44.69 24.32 21.23
CA SER A 189 -43.59 24.17 20.26
C SER A 189 -43.36 25.40 19.35
N GLU A 190 -43.22 26.58 19.97
CA GLU A 190 -43.05 27.88 19.30
C GLU A 190 -41.99 27.90 18.19
N SER A 191 -40.79 27.37 18.46
CA SER A 191 -39.69 27.35 17.48
C SER A 191 -39.97 26.45 16.27
N TYR A 192 -40.73 25.39 16.46
CA TYR A 192 -41.11 24.47 15.40
C TYR A 192 -42.13 25.09 14.45
N LEU A 193 -43.10 25.82 15.00
CA LEU A 193 -44.14 26.50 14.22
C LEU A 193 -43.55 27.56 13.28
N GLN A 194 -42.72 28.47 13.80
CA GLN A 194 -42.04 29.50 13.00
C GLN A 194 -41.17 28.87 11.89
N SER A 195 -40.33 27.90 12.25
CA SER A 195 -39.45 27.21 11.30
C SER A 195 -40.21 26.44 10.23
N ASN A 196 -41.39 25.88 10.54
CA ASN A 196 -42.20 25.19 9.55
C ASN A 196 -42.87 26.18 8.58
N ILE A 197 -43.35 27.33 9.07
CA ILE A 197 -43.94 28.37 8.21
C ILE A 197 -42.88 28.96 7.28
N ASP A 198 -41.66 29.21 7.77
CA ASP A 198 -40.55 29.67 6.92
C ASP A 198 -40.22 28.65 5.82
N ARG A 199 -40.19 27.36 6.16
CA ARG A 199 -40.01 26.28 5.18
C ARG A 199 -41.15 26.22 4.16
N MET A 200 -42.40 26.43 4.60
CA MET A 200 -43.55 26.50 3.69
C MET A 200 -43.44 27.69 2.75
N MET A 201 -43.12 28.89 3.26
CA MET A 201 -42.93 30.10 2.46
C MET A 201 -41.85 29.92 1.39
N ALA A 202 -40.74 29.24 1.73
CA ALA A 202 -39.66 28.97 0.78
C ALA A 202 -40.04 27.92 -0.28
N MET A 203 -40.82 26.89 0.07
CA MET A 203 -41.15 25.77 -0.82
C MET A 203 -42.40 26.00 -1.68
N TYR A 204 -43.34 26.80 -1.17
CA TYR A 204 -44.63 27.14 -1.77
C TYR A 204 -44.94 28.63 -1.57
N PRO A 205 -44.27 29.54 -2.28
CA PRO A 205 -44.50 30.98 -2.13
C PRO A 205 -45.99 31.35 -2.26
N ASP A 206 -46.71 30.73 -3.18
CA ASP A 206 -48.13 31.03 -3.46
C ASP A 206 -49.12 30.10 -2.73
N GLY A 207 -48.62 29.26 -1.83
CA GLY A 207 -49.38 28.24 -1.11
C GLY A 207 -49.30 26.85 -1.75
N PRO A 208 -49.52 25.77 -0.97
CA PRO A 208 -49.54 24.43 -1.50
C PRO A 208 -50.74 24.23 -2.45
N PRO A 209 -50.58 23.48 -3.55
CA PRO A 209 -51.70 23.19 -4.44
C PRO A 209 -52.80 22.39 -3.71
N LEU A 210 -54.07 22.68 -4.02
CA LEU A 210 -55.21 21.89 -3.56
C LEU A 210 -55.01 20.44 -4.01
N GLN A 211 -55.09 19.49 -3.06
CA GLN A 211 -54.69 18.10 -3.28
C GLN A 211 -55.46 17.44 -4.43
N GLU A 212 -54.76 16.94 -5.45
CA GLU A 212 -55.21 15.78 -6.22
C GLU A 212 -54.81 14.51 -5.46
N HIS A 213 -55.76 13.62 -5.20
CA HIS A 213 -55.47 12.33 -4.58
C HIS A 213 -54.65 11.47 -5.56
N LEU A 214 -53.33 11.42 -5.35
CA LEU A 214 -52.42 10.61 -6.17
C LEU A 214 -52.55 9.14 -5.78
N HIS A 215 -53.03 8.31 -6.70
CA HIS A 215 -53.24 6.88 -6.49
C HIS A 215 -51.99 6.05 -6.78
N ALA A 216 -51.86 4.93 -6.06
CA ALA A 216 -50.82 3.94 -6.29
C ALA A 216 -50.92 3.35 -7.72
N GLY A 217 -49.79 3.24 -8.43
CA GLY A 217 -49.71 2.59 -9.75
C GLY A 217 -49.74 3.51 -10.99
N GLN A 218 -49.90 4.82 -10.81
CA GLN A 218 -49.80 5.80 -11.90
C GLN A 218 -48.36 6.21 -12.17
N THR A 219 -48.03 6.59 -13.42
CA THR A 219 -46.77 7.26 -13.77
C THR A 219 -46.84 8.73 -13.39
N PHE A 220 -45.93 9.21 -12.55
CA PHE A 220 -45.85 10.61 -12.13
C PHE A 220 -44.84 11.40 -12.97
N SER A 221 -45.13 12.68 -13.24
CA SER A 221 -44.14 13.64 -13.73
C SER A 221 -43.13 14.01 -12.64
N ASP A 222 -41.99 14.57 -13.02
CA ASP A 222 -40.94 14.99 -12.07
C ASP A 222 -41.48 16.03 -11.06
N GLU A 223 -42.33 16.95 -11.54
CA GLU A 223 -42.99 17.97 -10.71
C GLU A 223 -43.95 17.36 -9.68
N GLN A 224 -44.71 16.34 -10.07
CA GLN A 224 -45.60 15.62 -9.16
C GLN A 224 -44.80 14.85 -8.09
N ILE A 225 -43.69 14.21 -8.47
CA ILE A 225 -42.78 13.52 -7.57
C ILE A 225 -42.20 14.49 -6.52
N ILE A 226 -41.72 15.64 -6.97
CA ILE A 226 -41.18 16.70 -6.09
C ILE A 226 -42.28 17.25 -5.17
N THR A 227 -43.49 17.47 -5.69
CA THR A 227 -44.65 17.93 -4.90
C THR A 227 -45.00 16.96 -3.79
N CYS A 228 -45.03 15.65 -4.08
CA CYS A 228 -45.22 14.62 -3.07
C CYS A 228 -44.19 14.73 -1.96
N TYR A 229 -42.91 14.92 -2.32
CA TYR A 229 -41.84 15.02 -1.34
C TYR A 229 -41.92 16.28 -0.51
N LYS A 230 -42.17 17.45 -1.12
CA LYS A 230 -42.41 18.71 -0.39
C LYS A 230 -43.51 18.53 0.66
N ASN A 231 -44.62 17.88 0.30
CA ASN A 231 -45.72 17.65 1.22
C ASN A 231 -45.35 16.73 2.38
N VAL A 232 -44.53 15.69 2.14
CA VAL A 232 -44.01 14.83 3.21
C VAL A 232 -42.99 15.56 4.08
N PHE A 233 -42.08 16.32 3.48
CA PHE A 233 -41.03 17.07 4.18
C PHE A 233 -41.60 18.17 5.10
N LEU A 234 -42.65 18.87 4.65
CA LEU A 234 -43.34 19.92 5.41
C LEU A 234 -44.34 19.37 6.44
N GLY A 235 -44.53 18.04 6.49
CA GLY A 235 -45.50 17.39 7.38
C GLY A 235 -46.97 17.58 6.97
N ILE A 236 -47.25 18.10 5.77
CA ILE A 236 -48.60 18.18 5.18
C ILE A 236 -49.16 16.77 5.02
N ASN A 237 -48.33 15.85 4.55
CA ASN A 237 -48.64 14.43 4.46
C ASN A 237 -47.76 13.64 5.43
N ALA A 238 -48.36 12.77 6.25
CA ALA A 238 -47.60 11.94 7.18
C ALA A 238 -46.65 10.95 6.47
N ARG A 239 -47.00 10.51 5.26
CA ARG A 239 -46.27 9.51 4.47
C ARG A 239 -46.45 9.75 2.96
N PHE A 240 -45.56 9.19 2.15
CA PHE A 240 -45.77 9.07 0.70
C PHE A 240 -47.00 8.22 0.39
N PRO A 241 -47.58 8.35 -0.82
CA PRO A 241 -48.62 7.45 -1.31
C PRO A 241 -48.23 5.97 -1.15
N ILE A 242 -49.22 5.12 -0.90
CA ILE A 242 -49.01 3.67 -0.80
C ILE A 242 -48.37 3.18 -2.12
N HIS A 243 -47.39 2.28 -2.04
CA HIS A 243 -46.62 1.78 -3.20
C HIS A 243 -45.93 2.86 -4.06
N PHE A 244 -45.65 4.05 -3.53
CA PHE A 244 -45.02 5.14 -4.30
C PHE A 244 -43.72 4.76 -5.01
N LEU A 245 -42.88 3.91 -4.41
CA LEU A 245 -41.63 3.43 -5.01
C LEU A 245 -41.75 2.06 -5.71
N ALA A 246 -42.95 1.48 -5.79
CA ALA A 246 -43.13 0.17 -6.43
C ALA A 246 -43.01 0.26 -7.96
N THR A 247 -43.52 1.35 -8.55
CA THR A 247 -43.41 1.64 -9.99
C THR A 247 -42.34 2.69 -10.21
N ASP A 248 -41.36 2.42 -11.09
CA ASP A 248 -40.30 3.38 -11.44
C ASP A 248 -39.51 3.89 -10.22
N GLY A 249 -39.32 3.02 -9.21
CA GLY A 249 -38.78 3.37 -7.90
C GLY A 249 -37.38 3.97 -7.95
N ASN A 250 -36.50 3.45 -8.80
CA ASN A 250 -35.14 4.00 -8.99
C ASN A 250 -35.18 5.44 -9.51
N ARG A 251 -35.94 5.73 -10.56
CA ARG A 251 -36.06 7.10 -11.10
C ARG A 251 -36.70 8.05 -10.10
N ARG A 252 -37.81 7.64 -9.47
CA ARG A 252 -38.47 8.46 -8.44
C ARG A 252 -37.51 8.77 -7.30
N ALA A 253 -36.84 7.77 -6.76
CA ALA A 253 -35.88 7.95 -5.69
C ALA A 253 -34.68 8.82 -6.11
N ALA A 254 -34.23 8.77 -7.37
CA ALA A 254 -33.21 9.64 -7.91
C ALA A 254 -33.66 11.11 -7.86
N ILE A 255 -34.83 11.43 -8.42
CA ILE A 255 -35.41 12.79 -8.43
C ILE A 255 -35.56 13.33 -7.00
N LEU A 256 -36.10 12.51 -6.09
CA LEU A 256 -36.26 12.87 -4.69
C LEU A 256 -34.94 13.18 -4.00
N THR A 257 -33.93 12.36 -4.25
CA THR A 257 -32.58 12.50 -3.69
C THR A 257 -31.87 13.73 -4.27
N GLN A 258 -32.00 13.99 -5.58
CA GLN A 258 -31.44 15.16 -6.23
C GLN A 258 -32.01 16.44 -5.62
N PHE A 259 -33.34 16.53 -5.54
CA PHE A 259 -34.01 17.67 -4.95
C PHE A 259 -33.60 17.88 -3.48
N ALA A 260 -33.51 16.82 -2.70
CA ALA A 260 -33.06 16.89 -1.31
C ALA A 260 -31.61 17.39 -1.18
N VAL A 261 -30.68 16.85 -1.97
CA VAL A 261 -29.27 17.26 -1.92
C VAL A 261 -29.10 18.72 -2.36
N GLU A 262 -29.75 19.13 -3.44
CA GLU A 262 -29.56 20.45 -4.06
C GLU A 262 -30.31 21.57 -3.33
N HIS A 263 -31.55 21.32 -2.89
CA HIS A 263 -32.43 22.37 -2.36
C HIS A 263 -32.63 22.33 -0.85
N ILE A 264 -32.57 21.13 -0.23
CA ILE A 264 -32.76 20.97 1.22
C ILE A 264 -31.42 21.03 1.94
N LEU A 265 -30.49 20.14 1.58
CA LEU A 265 -29.16 20.04 2.18
C LEU A 265 -28.21 21.10 1.61
N LYS A 266 -28.45 21.54 0.37
CA LYS A 266 -27.64 22.55 -0.34
C LYS A 266 -26.15 22.22 -0.34
N THR A 267 -25.84 20.94 -0.55
CA THR A 267 -24.48 20.40 -0.53
C THR A 267 -24.17 19.70 -1.85
N ARG A 268 -22.92 19.33 -2.08
CA ARG A 268 -22.52 18.54 -3.25
C ARG A 268 -22.85 17.07 -3.01
N PRO A 269 -23.13 16.27 -4.07
CA PRO A 269 -23.45 14.85 -3.91
C PRO A 269 -22.37 14.04 -3.17
N LEU A 270 -21.10 14.33 -3.43
CA LEU A 270 -19.97 13.66 -2.76
C LEU A 270 -19.84 14.08 -1.29
N ASP A 271 -20.04 15.36 -0.99
CA ASP A 271 -19.99 15.88 0.38
C ASP A 271 -21.17 15.31 1.19
N ALA A 272 -22.34 15.13 0.56
CA ALA A 272 -23.49 14.48 1.16
C ALA A 272 -23.18 13.06 1.65
N LEU A 273 -22.32 12.32 0.93
CA LEU A 273 -21.91 10.96 1.30
C LEU A 273 -20.98 10.93 2.52
N GLN A 274 -20.22 12.01 2.75
CA GLN A 274 -19.24 12.12 3.83
C GLN A 274 -19.84 12.70 5.11
N GLU A 275 -20.75 13.67 4.98
CA GLU A 275 -21.27 14.47 6.09
C GLU A 275 -22.55 13.89 6.70
N TYR A 276 -23.30 13.07 5.95
CA TYR A 276 -24.61 12.58 6.34
C TYR A 276 -24.67 11.06 6.41
N THR A 277 -25.75 10.57 7.03
CA THR A 277 -26.11 9.16 7.11
C THR A 277 -27.47 8.91 6.46
N ALA A 278 -27.81 7.64 6.19
CA ALA A 278 -29.16 7.29 5.74
C ALA A 278 -30.27 7.64 6.78
N ARG A 279 -29.90 7.83 8.06
CA ARG A 279 -30.84 8.31 9.09
C ARG A 279 -31.14 9.79 8.93
N ASP A 280 -30.15 10.60 8.55
CA ASP A 280 -30.36 12.03 8.27
C ASP A 280 -31.29 12.22 7.07
N PHE A 281 -31.09 11.40 6.03
CA PHE A 281 -32.03 11.32 4.90
C PHE A 281 -33.44 10.90 5.34
N SER A 282 -33.53 10.00 6.31
CA SER A 282 -34.83 9.61 6.90
C SER A 282 -35.48 10.76 7.68
N ALA A 283 -34.70 11.63 8.32
CA ALA A 283 -35.19 12.78 9.08
C ALA A 283 -35.74 13.89 8.17
N ILE A 284 -35.20 14.05 6.96
CA ILE A 284 -35.72 14.97 5.93
C ILE A 284 -36.82 14.35 5.06
N GLY A 285 -37.54 13.35 5.56
CA GLY A 285 -38.69 12.77 4.87
C GLY A 285 -38.36 11.69 3.83
N LEU A 286 -37.11 11.31 3.62
CA LEU A 286 -36.71 10.27 2.65
C LEU A 286 -36.58 8.86 3.27
N ARG A 287 -37.30 8.58 4.36
CA ARG A 287 -37.26 7.27 5.03
C ARG A 287 -37.60 6.10 4.10
N ASN A 288 -38.59 6.27 3.22
CA ASN A 288 -38.98 5.23 2.27
C ASN A 288 -37.90 4.97 1.21
N VAL A 289 -37.21 6.02 0.76
CA VAL A 289 -36.05 5.89 -0.15
C VAL A 289 -34.90 5.20 0.56
N ALA A 290 -34.61 5.59 1.81
CA ALA A 290 -33.59 4.93 2.62
C ALA A 290 -33.88 3.44 2.78
N ARG A 291 -35.12 3.07 3.11
CA ARG A 291 -35.55 1.66 3.19
C ARG A 291 -35.43 0.93 1.85
N PHE A 292 -35.82 1.57 0.73
CA PHE A 292 -35.74 0.99 -0.62
C PHE A 292 -34.29 0.62 -1.01
N PHE A 293 -33.30 1.38 -0.53
CA PHE A 293 -31.88 1.10 -0.74
C PHE A 293 -31.19 0.44 0.48
N ASN A 294 -31.96 -0.25 1.34
CA ASN A 294 -31.46 -0.96 2.53
C ASN A 294 -30.57 -0.08 3.43
N TYR A 295 -30.96 1.19 3.58
CA TYR A 295 -30.26 2.21 4.36
C TYR A 295 -28.80 2.44 3.93
N SER A 296 -28.45 2.12 2.69
CA SER A 296 -27.14 2.44 2.12
C SER A 296 -27.15 3.83 1.48
N LEU A 297 -26.49 4.79 2.12
CA LEU A 297 -26.40 6.16 1.59
C LEU A 297 -25.69 6.21 0.23
N ASN A 298 -24.64 5.41 0.03
CA ASN A 298 -23.99 5.28 -1.27
C ASN A 298 -25.00 4.89 -2.35
N ARG A 299 -25.82 3.85 -2.13
CA ARG A 299 -26.79 3.40 -3.14
C ARG A 299 -27.83 4.48 -3.46
N ILE A 300 -28.27 5.24 -2.46
CA ILE A 300 -29.20 6.35 -2.62
C ILE A 300 -28.57 7.44 -3.50
N ILE A 301 -27.39 7.94 -3.12
CA ILE A 301 -26.70 9.03 -3.83
C ILE A 301 -26.24 8.57 -5.22
N ARG A 302 -25.69 7.36 -5.35
CA ARG A 302 -25.25 6.79 -6.64
C ARG A 302 -26.42 6.60 -7.60
N ASN A 303 -27.59 6.19 -7.12
CA ASN A 303 -28.78 6.11 -7.97
C ASN A 303 -29.19 7.49 -8.53
N ALA A 304 -28.98 8.56 -7.75
CA ALA A 304 -29.20 9.94 -8.18
C ALA A 304 -28.08 10.53 -9.04
N TYR A 305 -26.84 10.09 -8.82
CA TYR A 305 -25.62 10.62 -9.44
C TYR A 305 -24.66 9.49 -9.83
N PRO A 306 -25.01 8.65 -10.82
CA PRO A 306 -24.29 7.42 -11.13
C PRO A 306 -22.86 7.65 -11.61
N ASP A 307 -22.59 8.80 -12.22
CA ASP A 307 -21.27 9.16 -12.76
C ASP A 307 -20.33 9.78 -11.71
N LEU A 308 -20.84 10.15 -10.53
CA LEU A 308 -20.07 10.85 -9.50
C LEU A 308 -19.68 9.94 -8.32
N VAL A 309 -20.49 8.92 -8.01
CA VAL A 309 -20.30 8.07 -6.83
C VAL A 309 -20.04 6.63 -7.22
N MET A 310 -18.89 6.11 -6.80
CA MET A 310 -18.49 4.76 -7.15
C MET A 310 -19.22 3.70 -6.29
N PRO A 311 -19.47 2.49 -6.83
CA PRO A 311 -20.15 1.40 -6.11
C PRO A 311 -19.53 1.03 -4.75
N TRP A 312 -18.20 1.17 -4.67
CA TRP A 312 -17.37 0.77 -3.51
C TRP A 312 -17.08 1.91 -2.54
N GLU A 313 -17.54 3.12 -2.82
CA GLU A 313 -17.24 4.29 -1.99
C GLU A 313 -18.10 4.29 -0.73
N MET A 314 -17.48 4.08 0.45
CA MET A 314 -18.16 4.07 1.75
C MET A 314 -19.29 3.02 1.89
N ALA A 315 -19.37 2.02 1.00
CA ALA A 315 -20.42 1.01 1.00
C ALA A 315 -19.94 -0.39 0.61
N HIS A 316 -20.74 -1.39 1.00
CA HIS A 316 -20.56 -2.78 0.59
C HIS A 316 -21.12 -2.99 -0.81
N VAL A 317 -20.29 -3.51 -1.71
CA VAL A 317 -20.68 -3.95 -3.05
C VAL A 317 -21.37 -5.31 -2.99
N GLU A 318 -22.03 -5.74 -4.06
CA GLU A 318 -22.68 -7.06 -4.09
C GLU A 318 -21.67 -8.21 -4.01
N ASP A 319 -22.12 -9.36 -3.49
CA ASP A 319 -21.32 -10.57 -3.46
C ASP A 319 -20.90 -10.96 -4.87
N GLY A 320 -19.63 -11.34 -5.03
CA GLY A 320 -19.08 -11.66 -6.35
C GLY A 320 -18.63 -10.45 -7.17
N PHE A 321 -18.98 -9.20 -6.81
CA PHE A 321 -18.57 -7.99 -7.57
C PHE A 321 -17.06 -7.91 -7.80
N TRP A 322 -16.28 -8.23 -6.76
CA TRP A 322 -14.82 -8.20 -6.82
C TRP A 322 -14.18 -9.39 -7.53
N THR A 323 -14.95 -10.41 -7.93
CA THR A 323 -14.40 -11.55 -8.69
C THR A 323 -13.97 -11.14 -10.09
N GLU A 324 -14.65 -10.14 -10.66
CA GLU A 324 -14.28 -9.54 -11.93
C GLU A 324 -13.04 -8.64 -11.80
N GLU A 325 -12.00 -8.97 -12.58
CA GLU A 325 -10.74 -8.21 -12.58
C GLU A 325 -10.92 -6.77 -13.06
N LYS A 326 -11.86 -6.54 -13.97
CA LYS A 326 -12.19 -5.20 -14.46
C LYS A 326 -12.62 -4.27 -13.32
N ASN A 327 -13.48 -4.76 -12.42
CA ASN A 327 -13.97 -3.97 -11.28
C ASN A 327 -12.84 -3.63 -10.31
N ARG A 328 -11.95 -4.59 -10.02
CA ARG A 328 -10.77 -4.34 -9.20
C ARG A 328 -9.85 -3.30 -9.84
N THR A 329 -9.59 -3.42 -11.14
CA THR A 329 -8.74 -2.49 -11.90
C THR A 329 -9.32 -1.08 -11.88
N MET A 330 -10.63 -0.94 -12.13
CA MET A 330 -11.32 0.35 -12.07
C MET A 330 -11.22 1.00 -10.69
N ALA A 331 -11.45 0.23 -9.62
CA ALA A 331 -11.34 0.73 -8.25
C ALA A 331 -9.92 1.19 -7.90
N ILE A 332 -8.90 0.47 -8.36
CA ILE A 332 -7.49 0.84 -8.14
C ILE A 332 -7.16 2.13 -8.90
N ARG A 333 -7.56 2.23 -10.17
CA ARG A 333 -7.30 3.44 -10.98
C ARG A 333 -8.01 4.66 -10.40
N TRP A 334 -9.28 4.52 -10.03
CA TRP A 334 -10.03 5.56 -9.33
C TRP A 334 -9.31 6.03 -8.06
N LEU A 335 -8.82 5.11 -7.22
CA LEU A 335 -8.09 5.47 -6.01
C LEU A 335 -6.83 6.29 -6.34
N ILE A 336 -6.05 5.83 -7.32
CA ILE A 336 -4.75 6.44 -7.65
C ILE A 336 -4.93 7.77 -8.39
N GLU A 337 -5.71 7.78 -9.45
CA GLU A 337 -5.83 8.89 -10.38
C GLU A 337 -6.80 9.96 -9.87
N GLU A 338 -7.97 9.56 -9.36
CA GLU A 338 -9.03 10.49 -8.98
C GLU A 338 -8.95 10.88 -7.51
N LYS A 339 -8.82 9.91 -6.58
CA LYS A 339 -8.82 10.20 -5.13
C LYS A 339 -7.48 10.73 -4.62
N LEU A 340 -6.37 10.16 -5.07
CA LEU A 340 -5.03 10.58 -4.63
C LEU A 340 -4.38 11.60 -5.59
N GLY A 341 -4.97 11.83 -6.76
CA GLY A 341 -4.46 12.77 -7.76
C GLY A 341 -3.07 12.41 -8.27
N ILE A 342 -2.74 11.11 -8.34
CA ILE A 342 -1.43 10.64 -8.77
C ILE A 342 -1.49 10.36 -10.27
N ALA A 343 -0.75 11.16 -11.03
CA ALA A 343 -0.54 10.90 -12.44
C ALA A 343 0.14 9.54 -12.63
N LYS A 344 -0.27 8.80 -13.66
CA LYS A 344 0.26 7.49 -13.99
C LYS A 344 1.80 7.44 -13.98
N THR A 345 2.47 8.44 -14.55
CA THR A 345 3.94 8.52 -14.61
C THR A 345 4.62 8.62 -13.24
N ASP A 346 3.91 9.09 -12.22
CA ASP A 346 4.43 9.34 -10.88
C ASP A 346 4.15 8.19 -9.90
N ILE A 347 3.41 7.16 -10.32
CA ILE A 347 3.06 6.00 -9.48
C ILE A 347 4.28 5.39 -8.76
N PRO A 348 5.40 5.06 -9.44
CA PRO A 348 6.57 4.52 -8.77
C PRO A 348 7.16 5.46 -7.72
N LYS A 349 7.09 6.78 -7.95
CA LYS A 349 7.56 7.79 -7.00
C LYS A 349 6.62 7.88 -5.80
N ALA A 350 5.32 7.93 -6.03
CA ALA A 350 4.30 7.97 -4.99
C ALA A 350 4.36 6.75 -4.06
N LEU A 351 4.69 5.58 -4.59
CA LEU A 351 4.90 4.36 -3.80
C LEU A 351 6.15 4.44 -2.91
N ARG A 352 7.23 5.08 -3.38
CA ARG A 352 8.46 5.27 -2.58
C ARG A 352 8.29 6.34 -1.51
N ASP A 353 7.49 7.36 -1.79
CA ASP A 353 7.20 8.46 -0.88
C ASP A 353 6.03 8.12 0.09
N ASP A 354 5.63 6.84 0.17
CA ASP A 354 4.53 6.33 1.00
C ASP A 354 3.20 7.09 0.83
N ARG A 355 2.95 7.68 -0.35
CA ARG A 355 1.67 8.34 -0.67
C ARG A 355 0.56 7.34 -0.96
N VAL A 356 0.92 6.12 -1.37
CA VAL A 356 0.00 5.01 -1.61
C VAL A 356 0.37 3.88 -0.66
N THR A 357 -0.42 3.71 0.39
CA THR A 357 -0.21 2.68 1.42
C THR A 357 -1.42 1.79 1.54
N LYS A 358 -1.32 0.73 2.36
CA LYS A 358 -2.50 -0.07 2.74
C LYS A 358 -3.61 0.81 3.34
N SER A 359 -3.25 1.86 4.09
CA SER A 359 -4.21 2.81 4.67
C SER A 359 -5.03 3.54 3.61
N SER A 360 -4.40 3.89 2.47
CA SER A 360 -5.09 4.55 1.36
C SER A 360 -6.24 3.69 0.82
N PHE A 361 -6.07 2.36 0.75
CA PHE A 361 -7.16 1.47 0.35
C PHE A 361 -8.23 1.36 1.42
N THR A 362 -7.83 1.25 2.70
CA THR A 362 -8.79 1.04 3.78
C THR A 362 -9.69 2.25 4.03
N GLN A 363 -9.12 3.46 3.98
CA GLN A 363 -9.85 4.71 4.15
C GLN A 363 -10.84 4.99 3.02
N ASN A 364 -10.67 4.34 1.86
CA ASN A 364 -11.51 4.55 0.68
C ASN A 364 -12.42 3.34 0.37
N GLY A 365 -12.72 2.49 1.35
CA GLY A 365 -13.67 1.38 1.19
C GLY A 365 -13.14 0.18 0.38
N LEU A 366 -11.83 0.14 0.10
CA LEU A 366 -11.20 -0.92 -0.71
C LEU A 366 -10.48 -1.98 0.14
N SER A 367 -10.68 -1.98 1.46
CA SER A 367 -10.06 -2.93 2.42
C SER A 367 -10.26 -4.39 2.00
N TYR A 368 -11.51 -4.79 1.77
CA TYR A 368 -11.86 -6.18 1.48
C TYR A 368 -11.20 -6.65 0.17
N MET A 369 -11.37 -5.87 -0.91
CA MET A 369 -10.77 -6.15 -2.21
C MET A 369 -9.24 -6.29 -2.10
N PHE A 370 -8.60 -5.34 -1.40
CA PHE A 370 -7.15 -5.35 -1.21
C PHE A 370 -6.66 -6.60 -0.49
N VAL A 371 -7.28 -6.95 0.64
CA VAL A 371 -6.88 -8.08 1.49
C VAL A 371 -7.18 -9.42 0.82
N GLN A 372 -8.32 -9.55 0.15
CA GLN A 372 -8.72 -10.82 -0.44
C GLN A 372 -7.89 -11.17 -1.69
N TYR A 373 -7.63 -10.19 -2.57
CA TYR A 373 -7.07 -10.47 -3.90
C TYR A 373 -5.57 -10.17 -4.04
N TYR A 374 -5.03 -9.21 -3.29
CA TYR A 374 -3.67 -8.72 -3.55
C TYR A 374 -2.72 -8.86 -2.38
N LYS A 375 -3.16 -8.55 -1.15
CA LYS A 375 -2.36 -8.59 0.10
C LYS A 375 -1.07 -7.75 0.08
N SER A 376 -0.83 -7.01 -0.98
CA SER A 376 0.38 -6.23 -1.25
C SER A 376 0.03 -5.06 -2.16
N VAL A 377 0.49 -3.86 -1.78
CA VAL A 377 0.30 -2.63 -2.58
C VAL A 377 0.93 -2.78 -3.95
N SER A 378 2.18 -3.25 -4.03
CA SER A 378 2.88 -3.43 -5.30
C SER A 378 2.16 -4.41 -6.24
N ARG A 379 1.60 -5.51 -5.72
CA ARG A 379 0.81 -6.46 -6.53
C ARG A 379 -0.52 -5.85 -7.01
N CYS A 380 -1.18 -5.11 -6.12
CA CYS A 380 -2.42 -4.40 -6.42
C CYS A 380 -2.22 -3.39 -7.56
N ILE A 381 -1.22 -2.52 -7.43
CA ILE A 381 -0.88 -1.53 -8.47
C ILE A 381 -0.41 -2.22 -9.76
N GLY A 382 0.39 -3.28 -9.67
CA GLY A 382 0.86 -4.02 -10.85
C GLY A 382 -0.25 -4.69 -11.65
N ALA A 383 -1.35 -5.09 -11.00
CA ALA A 383 -2.53 -5.60 -11.69
C ALA A 383 -3.25 -4.50 -12.50
N ALA A 384 -3.32 -3.28 -11.96
CA ALA A 384 -4.00 -2.16 -12.64
C ALA A 384 -3.15 -1.48 -13.74
N TYR A 385 -1.82 -1.59 -13.62
CA TYR A 385 -0.82 -0.95 -14.47
C TYR A 385 0.28 -1.96 -14.90
N PRO A 386 -0.05 -2.91 -15.80
CA PRO A 386 0.84 -4.00 -16.18
C PRO A 386 2.10 -3.56 -16.95
N GLU A 387 2.13 -2.31 -17.45
CA GLU A 387 3.30 -1.72 -18.11
C GLU A 387 4.47 -1.42 -17.16
N PHE A 388 4.24 -1.31 -15.85
CA PHE A 388 5.32 -1.15 -14.88
C PHE A 388 5.98 -2.49 -14.59
N MET A 389 7.30 -2.47 -14.51
CA MET A 389 8.03 -3.65 -14.08
C MET A 389 7.83 -3.89 -12.57
N PRO A 390 7.83 -5.15 -12.10
CA PRO A 390 7.59 -5.46 -10.68
C PRO A 390 8.51 -4.73 -9.70
N TRP A 391 9.77 -4.50 -10.07
CA TRP A 391 10.76 -3.78 -9.26
C TRP A 391 10.58 -2.26 -9.25
N GLU A 392 9.78 -1.68 -10.16
CA GLU A 392 9.44 -0.26 -10.13
C GLU A 392 8.41 0.05 -9.03
N LEU A 393 7.55 -0.92 -8.73
CA LEU A 393 6.41 -0.79 -7.82
C LEU A 393 6.73 -1.14 -6.37
N GLY A 394 7.95 -1.59 -6.09
CA GLY A 394 8.42 -1.86 -4.73
C GLY A 394 9.42 -3.00 -4.65
N SER A 395 9.62 -3.49 -3.43
CA SER A 395 10.50 -4.63 -3.19
C SER A 395 9.88 -5.93 -3.68
N VAL A 396 10.60 -6.65 -4.52
CA VAL A 396 10.24 -8.00 -4.95
C VAL A 396 10.90 -9.04 -4.04
N PRO A 397 10.29 -10.23 -3.84
CA PRO A 397 10.88 -11.29 -3.03
C PRO A 397 12.28 -11.68 -3.51
N ASN A 398 13.19 -12.04 -2.60
CA ASN A 398 14.56 -12.43 -2.99
C ASN A 398 14.60 -13.57 -4.04
N ALA A 399 13.64 -14.51 -3.96
CA ALA A 399 13.50 -15.61 -4.91
C ALA A 399 13.24 -15.14 -6.36
N PHE A 400 12.65 -13.95 -6.54
CA PHE A 400 12.39 -13.36 -7.88
C PHE A 400 13.68 -13.14 -8.68
N TRP A 401 14.80 -12.95 -7.99
CA TRP A 401 16.11 -12.72 -8.59
C TRP A 401 17.03 -13.95 -8.62
N GLN A 402 16.57 -15.10 -8.11
CA GLN A 402 17.37 -16.32 -8.01
C GLN A 402 16.99 -17.34 -9.09
N GLY A 403 17.90 -18.27 -9.38
CA GLY A 403 17.71 -19.29 -10.42
C GLY A 403 17.85 -18.73 -11.85
N GLU A 404 17.50 -19.56 -12.82
CA GLU A 404 17.64 -19.21 -14.24
C GLU A 404 16.69 -18.08 -14.65
N GLU A 405 15.42 -18.14 -14.22
CA GLU A 405 14.46 -17.05 -14.42
C GLU A 405 14.89 -15.77 -13.72
N GLY A 406 15.42 -15.87 -12.50
CA GLY A 406 15.94 -14.72 -11.77
C GLY A 406 17.10 -14.03 -12.48
N ARG A 407 18.00 -14.81 -13.09
CA ARG A 407 19.07 -14.26 -13.93
C ARG A 407 18.51 -13.51 -15.14
N GLN A 408 17.48 -14.05 -15.80
CA GLN A 408 16.80 -13.34 -16.89
C GLN A 408 16.11 -12.06 -16.41
N ASN A 409 15.49 -12.07 -15.23
CA ASN A 409 14.88 -10.89 -14.62
C ASN A 409 15.92 -9.80 -14.33
N VAL A 410 17.09 -10.19 -13.84
CA VAL A 410 18.22 -9.27 -13.63
C VAL A 410 18.65 -8.62 -14.96
N VAL A 411 18.80 -9.41 -16.02
CA VAL A 411 19.16 -8.89 -17.35
C VAL A 411 18.07 -7.93 -17.87
N LYS A 412 16.80 -8.31 -17.76
CA LYS A 412 15.66 -7.45 -18.12
C LYS A 412 15.68 -6.14 -17.33
N ALA A 413 15.93 -6.19 -16.03
CA ALA A 413 15.99 -5.02 -15.17
C ALA A 413 17.13 -4.06 -15.54
N ILE A 414 18.32 -4.59 -15.85
CA ILE A 414 19.46 -3.77 -16.27
C ILE A 414 19.20 -3.15 -17.64
N HIS A 415 18.70 -3.92 -18.62
CA HIS A 415 18.33 -3.38 -19.93
C HIS A 415 17.25 -2.31 -19.83
N TRP A 416 16.22 -2.55 -19.01
CA TRP A 416 15.17 -1.59 -18.74
C TRP A 416 15.76 -0.29 -18.14
N LEU A 417 16.65 -0.39 -17.15
CA LEU A 417 17.30 0.76 -16.53
C LEU A 417 18.11 1.58 -17.55
N MET A 418 18.90 0.91 -18.40
CA MET A 418 19.70 1.59 -19.42
C MET A 418 18.81 2.31 -20.45
N ARG A 419 17.72 1.67 -20.90
CA ARG A 419 16.74 2.31 -21.80
C ARG A 419 16.07 3.52 -21.13
N ARG A 420 15.71 3.40 -19.86
CA ARG A 420 15.07 4.49 -19.10
C ARG A 420 16.00 5.70 -18.94
N MET A 421 17.30 5.44 -18.75
CA MET A 421 18.33 6.46 -18.69
C MET A 421 18.81 6.94 -20.08
N GLN A 422 18.30 6.34 -21.16
CA GLN A 422 18.74 6.58 -22.54
C GLN A 422 20.25 6.37 -22.76
N ILE A 423 20.84 5.42 -22.01
CA ILE A 423 22.26 5.09 -22.11
C ILE A 423 22.41 3.91 -23.07
N ILE A 424 23.09 4.14 -24.19
CA ILE A 424 23.51 3.05 -25.07
C ILE A 424 24.67 2.28 -24.43
N PRO A 425 24.81 0.96 -24.66
CA PRO A 425 25.77 0.22 -23.85
C PRO A 425 27.24 0.57 -24.16
N ALA A 426 27.53 1.20 -25.31
CA ALA A 426 28.88 1.73 -25.60
C ALA A 426 29.30 2.88 -24.67
N GLU A 427 28.34 3.63 -24.11
CA GLU A 427 28.62 4.76 -23.21
C GLU A 427 28.77 4.34 -21.74
N ILE A 428 28.43 3.10 -21.39
CA ILE A 428 28.41 2.65 -19.98
C ILE A 428 29.73 2.93 -19.24
N PRO A 429 30.92 2.61 -19.78
CA PRO A 429 32.20 2.93 -19.11
C PRO A 429 32.34 4.41 -18.79
N GLU A 430 31.94 5.28 -19.71
CA GLU A 430 32.08 6.73 -19.59
C GLU A 430 31.06 7.29 -18.60
N ARG A 431 29.83 6.77 -18.61
CA ARG A 431 28.78 7.11 -17.64
C ARG A 431 29.08 6.62 -16.23
N ILE A 432 29.98 5.65 -16.05
CA ILE A 432 30.46 5.27 -14.72
C ILE A 432 31.55 6.23 -14.25
N LYS A 433 32.47 6.63 -15.15
CA LYS A 433 33.54 7.58 -14.84
C LYS A 433 33.00 8.95 -14.44
N ASP A 434 31.97 9.44 -15.13
CA ASP A 434 31.30 10.71 -14.83
C ASP A 434 30.34 10.62 -13.62
N LYS A 435 30.21 9.44 -13.01
CA LYS A 435 29.33 9.10 -11.88
C LYS A 435 27.82 9.16 -12.19
N THR A 436 27.40 9.19 -13.45
CA THR A 436 25.99 9.06 -13.84
C THR A 436 25.44 7.68 -13.46
N ILE A 437 26.19 6.62 -13.75
CA ILE A 437 25.95 5.24 -13.30
C ILE A 437 26.72 5.04 -12.00
N ASN A 438 25.99 5.08 -10.89
CA ASN A 438 26.53 4.89 -9.56
C ASN A 438 25.56 4.02 -8.73
N ARG A 439 25.91 3.73 -7.48
CA ARG A 439 25.05 2.95 -6.56
C ARG A 439 23.66 3.58 -6.36
N GLU A 440 23.59 4.90 -6.25
CA GLU A 440 22.34 5.63 -6.01
C GLU A 440 21.38 5.50 -7.20
N LEU A 441 21.91 5.40 -8.43
CA LEU A 441 21.09 5.14 -9.62
C LEU A 441 20.28 3.84 -9.46
N PHE A 442 20.93 2.75 -9.06
CA PHE A 442 20.24 1.47 -8.85
C PHE A 442 19.21 1.58 -7.72
N SER A 443 19.55 2.23 -6.61
CA SER A 443 18.62 2.43 -5.49
C SER A 443 17.40 3.27 -5.89
N ARG A 444 17.60 4.36 -6.63
CA ARG A 444 16.53 5.26 -7.10
C ARG A 444 15.49 4.54 -7.95
N PHE A 445 15.91 3.51 -8.68
CA PHE A 445 15.05 2.72 -9.56
C PHE A 445 14.65 1.34 -9.00
N GLY A 446 14.75 1.14 -7.68
CA GLY A 446 14.29 -0.10 -7.03
C GLY A 446 15.21 -1.32 -7.23
N LEU A 447 16.42 -1.12 -7.76
CA LEU A 447 17.39 -2.17 -8.09
C LEU A 447 18.53 -2.27 -7.06
N ALA A 448 18.37 -1.68 -5.88
CA ALA A 448 19.35 -1.79 -4.78
C ALA A 448 19.66 -3.25 -4.43
N THR A 449 18.63 -4.10 -4.33
CA THR A 449 18.79 -5.53 -4.02
C THR A 449 19.63 -6.25 -5.07
N VAL A 450 19.42 -5.94 -6.36
CA VAL A 450 20.20 -6.50 -7.46
C VAL A 450 21.67 -6.10 -7.34
N PHE A 451 21.94 -4.80 -7.19
CA PHE A 451 23.31 -4.31 -7.10
C PHE A 451 24.04 -4.78 -5.83
N GLU A 452 23.39 -4.69 -4.66
CA GLU A 452 24.03 -4.88 -3.37
C GLU A 452 24.08 -6.33 -2.91
N ARG A 453 23.00 -7.10 -3.09
CA ARG A 453 22.93 -8.49 -2.62
C ARG A 453 23.38 -9.49 -3.67
N ILE A 454 22.86 -9.38 -4.90
CA ILE A 454 23.17 -10.34 -5.96
C ILE A 454 24.62 -10.15 -6.43
N PHE A 455 24.96 -8.92 -6.80
CA PHE A 455 26.29 -8.61 -7.35
C PHE A 455 27.30 -8.15 -6.31
N LYS A 456 26.93 -8.13 -5.01
CA LYS A 456 27.85 -7.75 -3.90
C LYS A 456 28.57 -6.41 -4.15
N LYS A 457 27.85 -5.43 -4.70
CA LYS A 457 28.36 -4.09 -5.06
C LYS A 457 29.44 -4.11 -6.15
N ASN A 458 29.50 -5.16 -6.97
CA ASN A 458 30.41 -5.29 -8.08
C ASN A 458 29.74 -4.82 -9.39
N MET A 459 30.05 -3.59 -9.80
CA MET A 459 29.51 -2.98 -11.03
C MET A 459 29.87 -3.76 -12.30
N PHE A 460 31.06 -4.36 -12.35
CA PHE A 460 31.46 -5.17 -13.50
C PHE A 460 30.56 -6.40 -13.66
N GLN A 461 30.26 -7.11 -12.59
CA GLN A 461 29.40 -8.29 -12.64
C GLN A 461 27.97 -7.99 -13.12
N VAL A 462 27.45 -6.79 -12.80
CA VAL A 462 26.16 -6.30 -13.29
C VAL A 462 26.18 -6.27 -14.83
N PHE A 463 27.15 -5.58 -15.41
CA PHE A 463 27.21 -5.36 -16.85
C PHE A 463 27.74 -6.56 -17.62
N GLU A 464 28.59 -7.40 -17.02
CA GLU A 464 28.98 -8.70 -17.58
C GLU A 464 27.78 -9.64 -17.66
N THR A 465 26.86 -9.58 -16.71
CA THR A 465 25.63 -10.38 -16.77
C THR A 465 24.67 -9.89 -17.84
N ALA A 466 24.51 -8.57 -18.00
CA ALA A 466 23.60 -7.99 -18.99
C ALA A 466 24.17 -7.99 -20.41
N TYR A 467 25.48 -7.81 -20.55
CA TYR A 467 26.20 -7.71 -21.82
C TYR A 467 27.47 -8.57 -21.80
N PRO A 468 27.34 -9.91 -21.80
CA PRO A 468 28.48 -10.82 -21.66
C PRO A 468 29.58 -10.56 -22.69
N GLY A 469 30.83 -10.47 -22.22
CA GLY A 469 32.02 -10.26 -23.07
C GLY A 469 32.11 -8.91 -23.77
N ARG A 470 31.23 -7.95 -23.45
CA ARG A 470 31.25 -6.61 -24.08
C ARG A 470 32.26 -5.66 -23.46
N PHE A 471 32.54 -5.82 -22.17
CA PHE A 471 33.39 -4.90 -21.41
C PHE A 471 34.54 -5.64 -20.76
N GLU A 472 35.68 -5.00 -20.71
CA GLU A 472 36.79 -5.46 -19.88
C GLU A 472 36.60 -5.00 -18.42
N ILE A 473 37.13 -5.77 -17.48
CA ILE A 473 36.95 -5.51 -16.04
C ILE A 473 37.47 -4.13 -15.60
N TRP A 474 38.49 -3.62 -16.28
CA TRP A 474 39.09 -2.31 -16.05
C TRP A 474 38.33 -1.14 -16.69
N GLU A 475 37.40 -1.40 -17.61
CA GLU A 475 36.56 -0.35 -18.21
C GLU A 475 35.46 0.12 -17.24
N ILE A 476 34.99 -0.76 -16.37
CA ILE A 476 33.78 -0.56 -15.57
C ILE A 476 34.08 -0.17 -14.11
N GLY A 477 35.26 -0.47 -13.57
CA GLY A 477 35.53 -0.17 -12.17
C GLY A 477 36.96 -0.38 -11.72
N LYS A 478 37.18 -0.14 -10.43
CA LYS A 478 38.48 -0.32 -9.80
C LYS A 478 38.79 -1.81 -9.66
N VAL A 479 39.74 -2.26 -10.46
CA VAL A 479 40.23 -3.63 -10.42
C VAL A 479 41.05 -3.86 -9.14
N ALA A 480 40.84 -5.01 -8.49
CA ALA A 480 41.57 -5.39 -7.29
C ALA A 480 43.08 -5.50 -7.57
N THR A 481 43.93 -5.24 -6.57
CA THR A 481 45.38 -5.18 -6.79
C THR A 481 45.97 -6.53 -7.18
N ASP A 482 45.44 -7.60 -6.57
CA ASP A 482 45.86 -8.99 -6.77
C ASP A 482 45.50 -9.54 -8.16
N TYR A 483 44.51 -8.94 -8.85
CA TYR A 483 44.16 -9.28 -10.23
C TYR A 483 45.33 -9.02 -11.20
N TRP A 484 46.09 -7.95 -10.96
CA TRP A 484 47.23 -7.53 -11.78
C TRP A 484 48.53 -8.31 -11.49
N GLU A 485 48.55 -9.16 -10.46
CA GLU A 485 49.66 -10.10 -10.24
C GLU A 485 49.71 -11.17 -11.35
N ASP A 486 48.61 -11.34 -12.07
CA ASP A 486 48.57 -12.13 -13.28
C ASP A 486 49.02 -11.29 -14.48
N LEU A 487 50.22 -11.60 -14.97
CA LEU A 487 50.82 -10.91 -16.11
C LEU A 487 49.97 -11.04 -17.37
N LEU A 488 49.19 -12.11 -17.57
CA LEU A 488 48.34 -12.25 -18.74
C LEU A 488 47.24 -11.19 -18.75
N HIS A 489 46.62 -10.92 -17.60
CA HIS A 489 45.63 -9.85 -17.48
C HIS A 489 46.26 -8.48 -17.74
N ALA A 490 47.45 -8.24 -17.19
CA ALA A 490 48.18 -7.00 -17.40
C ALA A 490 48.58 -6.80 -18.88
N TYR A 491 49.02 -7.86 -19.58
CA TYR A 491 49.32 -7.80 -21.01
C TYR A 491 48.08 -7.63 -21.89
N ARG A 492 46.94 -8.23 -21.51
CA ARG A 492 45.66 -7.99 -22.19
C ARG A 492 45.23 -6.53 -22.05
N ALA A 493 45.34 -5.97 -20.84
CA ALA A 493 45.03 -4.57 -20.59
C ALA A 493 45.95 -3.63 -21.38
N SER A 494 47.27 -3.92 -21.43
CA SER A 494 48.20 -3.17 -22.27
C SER A 494 47.80 -3.23 -23.75
N LEU A 495 47.54 -4.43 -24.29
CA LEU A 495 47.11 -4.57 -25.69
C LEU A 495 45.81 -3.83 -25.98
N TRP A 496 44.86 -3.88 -25.06
CA TRP A 496 43.60 -3.15 -25.16
C TRP A 496 43.83 -1.63 -25.24
N ILE A 497 44.78 -1.07 -24.48
CA ILE A 497 45.16 0.35 -24.60
C ILE A 497 45.68 0.65 -26.01
N ALA A 498 46.58 -0.18 -26.55
CA ALA A 498 47.11 0.01 -27.90
C ALA A 498 45.98 0.00 -28.96
N LYS A 499 45.02 -0.93 -28.84
CA LYS A 499 43.85 -0.98 -29.72
C LYS A 499 42.97 0.28 -29.60
N LYS A 500 42.78 0.81 -28.38
CA LYS A 500 42.01 2.04 -28.15
C LYS A 500 42.69 3.30 -28.71
N GLU A 501 44.01 3.33 -28.73
CA GLU A 501 44.80 4.38 -29.38
C GLU A 501 44.93 4.16 -30.91
N GLY A 502 44.25 3.16 -31.49
CA GLY A 502 44.23 2.90 -32.93
C GLY A 502 45.50 2.21 -33.46
N ILE A 503 46.31 1.60 -32.58
CA ILE A 503 47.60 1.01 -32.94
C ILE A 503 47.44 -0.50 -33.13
N PRO A 504 47.74 -1.05 -34.32
CA PRO A 504 47.70 -2.48 -34.56
C PRO A 504 48.85 -3.20 -33.84
N GLU A 505 48.69 -4.50 -33.59
CA GLU A 505 49.65 -5.31 -32.81
C GLU A 505 51.09 -5.24 -33.33
N ASN A 506 51.26 -5.28 -34.65
CA ASN A 506 52.55 -5.15 -35.33
C ASN A 506 53.15 -3.73 -35.23
N GLY A 507 52.33 -2.71 -34.96
CA GLY A 507 52.73 -1.31 -34.84
C GLY A 507 53.13 -0.88 -33.44
N ILE A 508 52.93 -1.73 -32.42
CA ILE A 508 53.15 -1.39 -31.00
C ILE A 508 54.60 -0.95 -30.75
N HIS A 509 55.57 -1.67 -31.31
CA HIS A 509 56.98 -1.35 -31.12
C HIS A 509 57.38 0.00 -31.73
N ALA A 510 56.85 0.34 -32.91
CA ALA A 510 57.07 1.66 -33.53
C ALA A 510 56.38 2.77 -32.73
N ALA A 511 55.15 2.54 -32.26
CA ALA A 511 54.38 3.49 -31.46
C ALA A 511 55.02 3.79 -30.08
N LEU A 512 55.74 2.82 -29.50
CA LEU A 512 56.51 3.04 -28.28
C LEU A 512 57.75 3.91 -28.51
N ARG A 513 58.40 3.80 -29.68
CA ARG A 513 59.56 4.63 -30.05
C ARG A 513 59.17 6.06 -30.41
N SER A 514 58.04 6.23 -31.09
CA SER A 514 57.52 7.55 -31.47
C SER A 514 56.84 8.31 -30.32
N GLY A 515 56.65 7.66 -29.17
CA GLY A 515 55.98 8.25 -28.00
C GLY A 515 54.45 8.27 -28.09
N MET A 516 53.86 7.68 -29.16
CA MET A 516 52.40 7.54 -29.31
C MET A 516 51.79 6.67 -28.21
N LEU A 517 52.52 5.64 -27.73
CA LEU A 517 52.18 4.91 -26.51
C LEU A 517 53.10 5.38 -25.38
N SER A 518 52.51 6.07 -24.40
CA SER A 518 53.23 6.65 -23.28
C SER A 518 52.61 6.24 -21.94
N ARG A 519 53.21 6.70 -20.84
CA ARG A 519 52.62 6.54 -19.50
C ARG A 519 51.28 7.28 -19.38
N GLU A 520 51.11 8.35 -20.15
CA GLU A 520 49.86 9.11 -20.21
C GLU A 520 48.76 8.29 -20.86
N SER A 521 49.06 7.43 -21.84
CA SER A 521 48.10 6.48 -22.41
C SER A 521 47.53 5.54 -21.33
N PHE A 522 48.36 5.04 -20.40
CA PHE A 522 47.87 4.23 -19.27
C PHE A 522 47.11 5.06 -18.24
N ALA A 523 47.53 6.30 -17.99
CA ALA A 523 46.83 7.21 -17.06
C ALA A 523 45.43 7.58 -17.58
N LYS A 524 45.30 7.85 -18.89
CA LYS A 524 44.04 8.16 -19.60
C LYS A 524 42.96 7.11 -19.35
N TYR A 525 43.34 5.82 -19.29
CA TYR A 525 42.40 4.72 -19.04
C TYR A 525 42.42 4.19 -17.60
N GLY A 526 43.01 4.91 -16.65
CA GLY A 526 43.02 4.51 -15.23
C GLY A 526 43.91 3.31 -14.89
N LEU A 527 44.75 2.87 -15.84
CA LEU A 527 45.65 1.71 -15.72
C LEU A 527 47.09 2.08 -15.31
N GLY A 528 47.36 3.36 -15.01
CA GLY A 528 48.68 3.80 -14.55
C GLY A 528 49.14 3.13 -13.25
N SER A 529 48.21 2.77 -12.35
CA SER A 529 48.53 2.04 -11.12
C SER A 529 49.00 0.60 -11.37
N MET A 530 48.39 -0.09 -12.34
CA MET A 530 48.85 -1.40 -12.83
C MET A 530 50.23 -1.26 -13.46
N LEU A 531 50.44 -0.27 -14.34
CA LEU A 531 51.75 -0.04 -14.97
C LEU A 531 52.86 0.17 -13.92
N LYS A 532 52.58 0.95 -12.88
CA LYS A 532 53.53 1.20 -11.79
C LYS A 532 53.84 -0.04 -10.97
N ARG A 533 52.84 -0.84 -10.61
CA ARG A 533 53.00 -1.97 -9.67
C ARG A 533 53.46 -3.26 -10.33
N THR A 534 52.94 -3.55 -11.52
CA THR A 534 53.21 -4.82 -12.22
C THR A 534 54.47 -4.71 -13.08
N PHE A 535 54.77 -3.52 -13.61
CA PHE A 535 55.85 -3.32 -14.57
C PHE A 535 56.85 -2.24 -14.17
N ASP A 536 56.83 -1.74 -12.94
CA ASP A 536 57.75 -0.71 -12.43
C ASP A 536 57.80 0.56 -13.31
N ASN A 537 56.66 0.98 -13.87
CA ASN A 537 56.55 2.08 -14.84
C ASN A 537 57.33 1.87 -16.17
N ASN A 538 57.70 0.63 -16.49
CA ASN A 538 58.39 0.28 -17.72
C ASN A 538 57.39 -0.11 -18.82
N LEU A 539 57.23 0.77 -19.80
CA LEU A 539 56.30 0.57 -20.93
C LEU A 539 56.71 -0.61 -21.81
N ARG A 540 58.02 -0.85 -22.00
CA ARG A 540 58.50 -1.99 -22.80
C ARG A 540 58.17 -3.32 -22.14
N LYS A 541 58.29 -3.39 -20.81
CA LYS A 541 57.83 -4.57 -20.04
C LYS A 541 56.33 -4.79 -20.23
N ALA A 542 55.51 -3.75 -20.18
CA ALA A 542 54.06 -3.85 -20.29
C ALA A 542 53.55 -4.36 -21.65
N TYR A 543 54.33 -4.21 -22.72
CA TYR A 543 54.02 -4.66 -24.08
C TYR A 543 54.92 -5.77 -24.58
N LEU A 544 55.77 -6.35 -23.73
CA LEU A 544 56.84 -7.27 -24.11
C LEU A 544 56.39 -8.39 -25.06
N PRO A 545 55.26 -9.09 -24.84
CA PRO A 545 54.82 -10.16 -25.74
C PRO A 545 54.55 -9.71 -27.19
N TYR A 546 54.30 -8.42 -27.41
CA TYR A 546 53.94 -7.83 -28.70
C TYR A 546 55.11 -7.09 -29.37
N ILE A 547 56.25 -6.99 -28.68
CA ILE A 547 57.47 -6.36 -29.19
C ILE A 547 58.52 -7.41 -29.61
N LEU A 548 58.36 -8.66 -29.15
CA LEU A 548 59.27 -9.76 -29.49
C LEU A 548 59.21 -10.08 -31.00
N PRO A 549 60.36 -10.12 -31.69
CA PRO A 549 60.41 -10.35 -33.14
C PRO A 549 60.19 -11.83 -33.54
N ASP A 550 60.45 -12.77 -32.64
CA ASP A 550 60.38 -14.21 -32.90
C ASP A 550 59.10 -14.84 -32.32
N ALA A 551 58.36 -15.56 -33.18
CA ALA A 551 57.09 -16.19 -32.83
C ALA A 551 57.28 -17.33 -31.83
N ASP A 552 58.38 -18.08 -31.91
CA ASP A 552 58.68 -19.21 -31.03
C ASP A 552 59.02 -18.72 -29.61
N THR A 553 59.83 -17.66 -29.51
CA THR A 553 60.15 -17.00 -28.24
C THR A 553 58.90 -16.40 -27.58
N ARG A 554 57.99 -15.81 -28.37
CA ARG A 554 56.69 -15.31 -27.88
C ARG A 554 55.82 -16.45 -27.37
N GLU A 555 55.69 -17.55 -28.13
CA GLU A 555 54.90 -18.71 -27.73
C GLU A 555 55.46 -19.36 -26.46
N GLN A 556 56.78 -19.47 -26.35
CA GLN A 556 57.45 -20.03 -25.19
C GLN A 556 57.29 -19.14 -23.94
N LEU A 557 57.37 -17.82 -24.07
CA LEU A 557 57.10 -16.88 -22.98
C LEU A 557 55.64 -17.01 -22.50
N MET A 558 54.68 -17.09 -23.43
CA MET A 558 53.27 -17.27 -23.09
C MET A 558 53.03 -18.63 -22.41
N LYS A 559 53.65 -19.71 -22.88
CA LYS A 559 53.63 -21.04 -22.24
C LYS A 559 54.18 -20.99 -20.81
N ASP A 560 55.32 -20.34 -20.60
CA ASP A 560 55.93 -20.19 -19.27
C ASP A 560 55.02 -19.38 -18.31
N ILE A 561 54.35 -18.33 -18.81
CA ILE A 561 53.37 -17.54 -18.05
C ILE A 561 52.11 -18.36 -17.71
N THR A 562 51.55 -19.10 -18.67
CA THR A 562 50.40 -19.98 -18.44
C THR A 562 50.73 -21.10 -17.44
N LEU A 563 51.94 -21.65 -17.50
CA LEU A 563 52.41 -22.66 -16.56
C LEU A 563 52.55 -22.08 -15.13
N LEU A 564 53.03 -20.83 -15.00
CA LEU A 564 53.05 -20.10 -13.72
C LEU A 564 51.65 -19.88 -13.14
N GLN A 565 50.65 -19.54 -13.98
CA GLN A 565 49.25 -19.41 -13.55
C GLN A 565 48.66 -20.73 -13.07
N LEU A 566 48.92 -21.83 -13.79
CA LEU A 566 48.47 -23.17 -13.41
C LEU A 566 49.03 -23.57 -12.05
N ILE A 567 50.32 -23.32 -11.81
CA ILE A 567 50.97 -23.62 -10.52
C ILE A 567 50.42 -22.73 -9.40
N LYS A 568 50.20 -21.43 -9.65
CA LYS A 568 49.61 -20.49 -8.67
C LYS A 568 48.16 -20.85 -8.30
N ARG A 569 47.35 -21.28 -9.29
CA ARG A 569 45.98 -21.75 -9.10
C ARG A 569 45.94 -23.05 -8.29
N GLN A 570 46.84 -23.98 -8.58
CA GLN A 570 47.00 -25.21 -7.80
C GLN A 570 47.37 -24.89 -6.34
N LEU A 571 48.30 -23.95 -6.11
CA LEU A 571 48.67 -23.49 -4.76
C LEU A 571 47.49 -22.81 -4.01
N ARG A 572 46.65 -21.98 -4.66
CA ARG A 572 45.44 -21.40 -4.02
C ARG A 572 44.38 -22.43 -3.69
N LEU A 573 44.18 -23.45 -4.54
CA LEU A 573 43.22 -24.54 -4.27
C LEU A 573 43.61 -25.37 -3.04
N PHE A 574 44.90 -25.39 -2.65
CA PHE A 574 45.35 -25.96 -1.38
C PHE A 574 44.99 -25.09 -0.16
N ASP A 575 44.87 -23.78 -0.33
CA ASP A 575 44.61 -22.82 0.76
C ASP A 575 43.11 -22.60 1.04
N GLU A 576 42.23 -22.73 0.04
CA GLU A 576 40.78 -22.41 0.13
C GLU A 576 39.84 -23.65 0.23
N GLN A 577 40.09 -24.58 1.16
CA GLN A 577 39.20 -25.73 1.41
C GLN A 577 38.48 -25.62 2.78
N PRO A 578 37.17 -26.00 2.89
CA PRO A 578 36.41 -25.87 4.14
C PRO A 578 37.00 -26.69 5.29
N VAL A 579 36.93 -26.12 6.50
CA VAL A 579 37.55 -26.62 7.75
C VAL A 579 37.25 -28.10 8.04
N LEU A 580 36.10 -28.64 7.61
CA LEU A 580 35.73 -30.05 7.83
C LEU A 580 36.62 -31.05 7.05
N ILE A 581 37.05 -30.72 5.84
CA ILE A 581 37.97 -31.56 5.05
C ILE A 581 39.40 -31.51 5.62
N ARG A 582 39.75 -30.40 6.29
CA ARG A 582 41.02 -30.25 7.03
C ARG A 582 41.12 -31.19 8.21
N ILE A 583 40.03 -31.42 8.95
CA ILE A 583 40.01 -32.25 10.15
C ILE A 583 40.08 -33.75 9.80
N VAL A 584 39.32 -34.21 8.80
CA VAL A 584 39.33 -35.62 8.37
C VAL A 584 40.66 -36.03 7.72
N ARG A 585 41.37 -35.09 7.05
CA ARG A 585 42.72 -35.34 6.50
C ARG A 585 43.84 -35.25 7.53
N TYR A 586 43.64 -34.55 8.65
CA TYR A 586 44.69 -34.32 9.65
C TYR A 586 45.16 -35.60 10.36
N MET A 587 44.32 -36.66 10.35
CA MET A 587 44.65 -37.92 11.02
C MET A 587 45.47 -38.91 10.18
N PHE A 588 45.53 -38.77 8.85
CA PHE A 588 46.14 -39.81 7.98
C PHE A 588 47.30 -39.36 7.08
N TYR A 589 47.65 -38.06 7.01
CA TYR A 589 48.43 -37.56 5.86
C TYR A 589 49.59 -36.59 6.19
N ARG A 590 50.15 -36.64 7.40
CA ARG A 590 51.13 -35.62 7.85
C ARG A 590 52.48 -35.63 7.11
N PHE A 591 52.83 -36.71 6.41
CA PHE A 591 54.16 -36.86 5.80
C PHE A 591 54.21 -36.56 4.29
N ALA A 592 53.15 -36.85 3.53
CA ALA A 592 53.16 -36.73 2.07
C ALA A 592 52.88 -35.32 1.52
N GLN A 593 52.15 -34.46 2.24
CA GLN A 593 51.83 -33.11 1.73
C GLN A 593 52.95 -32.09 1.90
N ASN A 594 53.77 -32.19 2.96
CA ASN A 594 54.89 -31.26 3.18
C ASN A 594 55.95 -31.36 2.07
N SER A 595 56.15 -32.53 1.46
CA SER A 595 57.08 -32.68 0.34
C SER A 595 56.51 -32.11 -0.96
N VAL A 596 55.22 -32.37 -1.24
CA VAL A 596 54.54 -31.93 -2.47
C VAL A 596 54.34 -30.42 -2.50
N GLU A 597 53.87 -29.81 -1.41
CA GLU A 597 53.70 -28.35 -1.32
C GLU A 597 55.05 -27.63 -1.41
N ARG A 598 56.08 -28.11 -0.70
CA ARG A 598 57.45 -27.57 -0.84
C ARG A 598 57.97 -27.74 -2.27
N THR A 599 57.63 -28.84 -2.94
CA THR A 599 58.05 -29.09 -4.33
C THR A 599 57.35 -28.13 -5.29
N TYR A 600 56.03 -27.95 -5.20
CA TYR A 600 55.31 -26.97 -6.02
C TYR A 600 55.73 -25.52 -5.72
N ARG A 601 55.95 -25.14 -4.45
CA ARG A 601 56.51 -23.82 -4.09
C ARG A 601 57.92 -23.62 -4.64
N ARG A 602 58.80 -24.64 -4.56
CA ARG A 602 60.16 -24.59 -5.16
C ARG A 602 60.13 -24.55 -6.68
N ILE A 603 59.19 -25.24 -7.33
CA ILE A 603 59.01 -25.21 -8.78
C ILE A 603 58.48 -23.83 -9.20
N TYR A 604 57.48 -23.30 -8.49
CA TYR A 604 56.96 -21.94 -8.67
C TYR A 604 58.05 -20.89 -8.54
N GLU A 605 58.85 -20.91 -7.47
CA GLU A 605 59.94 -19.95 -7.28
C GLU A 605 61.04 -20.09 -8.34
N ARG A 606 61.38 -21.31 -8.76
CA ARG A 606 62.35 -21.54 -9.84
C ARG A 606 61.84 -21.02 -11.18
N LEU A 607 60.59 -21.32 -11.54
CA LEU A 607 59.97 -20.82 -12.76
C LEU A 607 59.79 -19.30 -12.73
N ARG A 608 59.40 -18.73 -11.59
CA ARG A 608 59.30 -17.28 -11.41
C ARG A 608 60.66 -16.61 -11.60
N LYS A 609 61.72 -17.13 -10.97
CA LYS A 609 63.09 -16.64 -11.14
C LYS A 609 63.61 -16.81 -12.57
N ARG A 610 63.29 -17.93 -13.23
CA ARG A 610 63.67 -18.18 -14.64
C ARG A 610 62.95 -17.24 -15.59
N THR A 611 61.66 -17.04 -15.39
CA THR A 611 60.84 -16.11 -16.19
C THR A 611 61.31 -14.68 -15.99
N GLN A 612 61.62 -14.29 -14.76
CA GLN A 612 62.19 -12.98 -14.44
C GLN A 612 63.58 -12.78 -15.07
N ARG A 613 64.50 -13.76 -14.94
CA ARG A 613 65.83 -13.69 -15.57
C ARG A 613 65.75 -13.59 -17.08
N ARG A 614 64.87 -14.36 -17.73
CA ARG A 614 64.64 -14.27 -19.17
C ARG A 614 64.07 -12.91 -19.58
N LEU A 615 63.14 -12.37 -18.78
CA LEU A 615 62.63 -11.00 -18.95
C LEU A 615 63.80 -10.00 -18.91
N ASP A 616 64.70 -10.12 -17.94
CA ASP A 616 65.83 -9.22 -17.76
C ASP A 616 66.89 -9.41 -18.89
N GLU A 617 67.14 -10.63 -19.35
CA GLU A 617 68.03 -10.97 -20.47
C GLU A 617 67.49 -10.45 -21.81
N ILE A 618 66.21 -10.65 -22.09
CA ILE A 618 65.54 -10.14 -23.30
C ILE A 618 65.57 -8.61 -23.31
N LEU A 619 65.29 -7.97 -22.18
CA LEU A 619 65.36 -6.51 -22.05
C LEU A 619 66.78 -5.98 -22.29
N ALA A 620 67.82 -6.71 -21.85
CA ALA A 620 69.21 -6.36 -22.09
C ALA A 620 69.63 -6.54 -23.56
N MET A 621 69.10 -7.55 -24.26
CA MET A 621 69.38 -7.78 -25.69
C MET A 621 68.69 -6.77 -26.61
N MET A 622 67.61 -6.12 -26.14
CA MET A 622 66.81 -5.19 -26.94
C MET A 622 67.22 -3.71 -26.79
N GLY A 623 68.25 -3.40 -25.98
CA GLY A 623 68.81 -2.06 -25.80
C GLY A 623 67.92 -1.11 -25.01
#